data_AF-A0A061PAZ6-F1
#
_entry.id   AF-A0A061PAZ6-F1
#
_cell.length_a   1.000
_cell.length_b   1.000
_cell.length_c   1.000
_cell.angle_alpha   90.00
_cell.angle_beta   90.00
_cell.angle_gamma   90.00
#
_symmetry.space_group_name_H-M   'P 1'
#
loop_
_entity.id
_entity.type
_entity.pdbx_description
1 polymer ?
#
loop_
_entity_poly.entity_id
_entity_poly.type
_entity_poly.pdbx_seq_one_letter_code
_entity_poly.pdbx_strand_id
1 'polypeptide(L)'
;MFDEEPIPVSEQSIYIGSSQQMTVSSNNDFLEFTDVTVPVTQSENPDQIVQDAINYVNLHGGFTEKYQLYGYGSDRTNVEEDEYARFRLVEDGVPVLDSSNDGYINVTRSYNEVISNYTRPLYTLGRFQSELASSEQLPHGERVWESIGEDREEITDVRVGYTIHREQGITETISFEPEWYVLLNNVWQPIDFGSEEDSYGLE
;
A
#
# COMPACT_ATOMS: atom_id res chain seq x y z
N MET A 1 7.89 -9.28 -44.17
CA MET A 1 6.73 -8.46 -43.79
C MET A 1 6.67 -8.60 -42.29
N PHE A 2 7.21 -7.61 -41.59
CA PHE A 2 7.21 -7.59 -40.13
C PHE A 2 5.85 -7.01 -39.74
N ASP A 3 5.02 -7.81 -39.09
CA ASP A 3 3.84 -7.29 -38.41
C ASP A 3 4.36 -6.42 -37.25
N GLU A 4 4.30 -5.10 -37.42
CA GLU A 4 4.45 -4.18 -36.31
C GLU A 4 3.17 -4.27 -35.50
N GLU A 5 3.16 -5.11 -34.47
CA GLU A 5 2.15 -4.99 -33.42
C GLU A 5 2.27 -3.59 -32.82
N PRO A 6 1.17 -2.81 -32.74
CA PRO A 6 1.21 -1.49 -32.15
C PRO A 6 1.60 -1.64 -30.68
N ILE A 7 2.65 -0.93 -30.26
CA ILE A 7 3.02 -0.82 -28.85
C ILE A 7 1.84 -0.13 -28.14
N PRO A 8 1.17 -0.79 -27.17
CA PRO A 8 0.12 -0.13 -26.42
C PRO A 8 0.76 0.98 -25.58
N VAL A 9 0.51 2.23 -25.97
CA VAL A 9 0.82 3.40 -25.13
C VAL A 9 -0.30 3.47 -24.10
N SER A 10 -0.04 3.02 -22.87
CA SER A 10 -0.99 3.22 -21.79
C SER A 10 -0.97 4.72 -21.43
N GLU A 11 -2.01 5.47 -21.82
CA GLU A 11 -2.05 6.91 -21.61
C GLU A 11 -2.36 7.22 -20.14
N GLN A 12 -1.35 7.71 -19.41
CA GLN A 12 -1.50 8.28 -18.08
C GLN A 12 -2.21 9.63 -18.19
N SER A 13 -3.15 9.93 -17.29
CA SER A 13 -3.79 11.25 -17.26
C SER A 13 -3.04 12.18 -16.32
N ILE A 14 -2.54 13.30 -16.86
CA ILE A 14 -1.79 14.30 -16.10
C ILE A 14 -2.57 15.62 -16.11
N TYR A 15 -2.80 16.19 -14.93
CA TYR A 15 -3.45 17.47 -14.71
C TYR A 15 -2.47 18.41 -14.02
N ILE A 16 -2.25 19.59 -14.59
CA ILE A 16 -1.22 20.54 -14.12
C ILE A 16 -1.88 21.86 -13.75
N GLY A 17 -1.67 22.29 -12.51
CA GLY A 17 -2.00 23.61 -11.98
C GLY A 17 -0.79 24.56 -12.03
N SER A 18 -0.83 25.64 -11.23
CA SER A 18 0.31 26.58 -11.16
C SER A 18 1.49 26.03 -10.37
N SER A 19 1.21 25.29 -9.29
CA SER A 19 2.19 24.63 -8.42
C SER A 19 1.78 23.20 -8.06
N GLN A 20 0.64 22.73 -8.57
CA GLN A 20 0.10 21.42 -8.33
C GLN A 20 0.23 20.54 -9.57
N GLN A 21 0.49 19.26 -9.35
CA GLN A 21 0.35 18.24 -10.37
C GLN A 21 -0.47 17.09 -9.80
N MET A 22 -1.41 16.59 -10.58
CA MET A 22 -2.12 15.35 -10.29
C MET A 22 -1.93 14.39 -11.45
N THR A 23 -1.57 13.18 -11.11
CA THR A 23 -1.29 12.10 -12.03
C THR A 23 -2.21 10.93 -11.68
N VAL A 24 -2.91 10.41 -12.68
CA VAL A 24 -3.74 9.21 -12.55
C VAL A 24 -3.14 8.14 -13.45
N SER A 25 -2.88 6.95 -12.89
CA SER A 25 -2.33 5.80 -13.61
C SER A 25 -3.17 5.47 -14.85
N SER A 26 -2.56 4.83 -15.85
CA SER A 26 -3.21 4.54 -17.13
C SER A 26 -4.40 3.59 -17.02
N ASN A 27 -4.43 2.75 -15.99
CA ASN A 27 -5.55 1.89 -15.61
C ASN A 27 -6.53 2.57 -14.63
N ASN A 28 -6.36 3.86 -14.32
CA ASN A 28 -7.19 4.66 -13.41
C ASN A 28 -7.35 4.05 -12.00
N ASP A 29 -6.33 3.33 -11.54
CA ASP A 29 -6.38 2.61 -10.28
C ASP A 29 -5.58 3.27 -9.16
N PHE A 30 -4.81 4.30 -9.49
CA PHE A 30 -3.91 4.96 -8.58
C PHE A 30 -3.81 6.44 -8.92
N LEU A 31 -3.81 7.27 -7.87
CA LEU A 31 -3.68 8.71 -7.94
C LEU A 31 -2.44 9.15 -7.17
N GLU A 32 -1.68 10.04 -7.79
CA GLU A 32 -0.59 10.77 -7.16
C GLU A 32 -0.84 12.27 -7.32
N PHE A 33 -0.77 13.00 -6.23
CA PHE A 33 -0.86 14.45 -6.19
C PHE A 33 0.38 15.02 -5.52
N THR A 34 0.93 16.08 -6.11
CA THR A 34 2.07 16.83 -5.60
C THR A 34 1.80 18.33 -5.65
N ASP A 35 2.15 19.05 -4.58
CA ASP A 35 2.15 20.51 -4.53
C ASP A 35 3.55 21.02 -4.15
N VAL A 36 4.15 21.83 -5.02
CA VAL A 36 5.49 22.43 -4.84
C VAL A 36 5.43 23.87 -4.33
N THR A 37 4.29 24.30 -3.80
CA THR A 37 4.14 25.64 -3.22
C THR A 37 5.07 25.79 -2.02
N VAL A 38 5.86 26.88 -2.03
CA VAL A 38 6.66 27.31 -0.88
C VAL A 38 5.86 28.37 -0.11
N PRO A 39 5.10 28.00 0.94
CA PRO A 39 4.45 28.98 1.81
C PRO A 39 5.46 29.88 2.54
N VAL A 40 4.96 31.06 2.90
CA VAL A 40 5.75 32.23 3.29
C VAL A 40 6.04 32.28 4.80
N THR A 41 5.45 31.38 5.60
CA THR A 41 5.55 31.39 7.07
C THR A 41 5.72 29.98 7.62
N GLN A 42 6.67 29.81 8.55
CA GLN A 42 6.76 28.63 9.42
C GLN A 42 5.56 28.57 10.36
N SER A 43 5.00 27.38 10.56
CA SER A 43 3.98 27.18 11.58
C SER A 43 4.60 26.84 12.94
N GLU A 44 3.81 27.05 13.99
CA GLU A 44 4.18 26.83 15.37
C GLU A 44 3.74 25.44 15.92
N ASN A 45 3.18 24.54 15.10
CA ASN A 45 2.73 23.22 15.58
C ASN A 45 3.01 22.06 14.61
N PRO A 46 4.26 21.56 14.56
CA PRO A 46 4.62 20.38 13.77
C PRO A 46 3.82 19.12 14.19
N ASP A 47 3.36 18.98 15.43
CA ASP A 47 2.90 17.67 15.92
C ASP A 47 1.44 17.25 15.56
N GLN A 48 0.89 17.63 14.40
CA GLN A 48 -0.52 17.36 14.03
C GLN A 48 -0.76 16.62 12.69
N ILE A 49 0.27 16.08 12.04
CA ILE A 49 0.15 15.41 10.73
C ILE A 49 -0.98 14.37 10.66
N VAL A 50 -1.25 13.62 11.73
CA VAL A 50 -2.33 12.62 11.74
C VAL A 50 -3.70 13.27 11.54
N GLN A 51 -4.00 14.35 12.26
CA GLN A 51 -5.28 15.04 12.19
C GLN A 51 -5.47 15.69 10.81
N ASP A 52 -4.41 16.33 10.31
CA ASP A 52 -4.42 17.00 9.01
C ASP A 52 -4.57 16.02 7.85
N ALA A 53 -3.85 14.90 7.91
CA ALA A 53 -3.99 13.85 6.92
C ALA A 53 -5.41 13.26 6.91
N ILE A 54 -6.00 12.96 8.08
CA ILE A 54 -7.39 12.49 8.15
C ILE A 54 -8.34 13.51 7.54
N ASN A 55 -8.18 14.79 7.85
CA ASN A 55 -9.03 15.86 7.31
C ASN A 55 -8.87 15.99 5.79
N TYR A 56 -7.63 15.98 5.30
CA TYR A 56 -7.30 16.09 3.88
C TYR A 56 -7.89 14.93 3.08
N VAL A 57 -7.68 13.70 3.54
CA VAL A 57 -8.22 12.50 2.91
C VAL A 57 -9.75 12.55 2.90
N ASN A 58 -10.41 12.91 4.01
CA ASN A 58 -11.87 13.06 4.08
C ASN A 58 -12.41 14.13 3.13
N LEU A 59 -11.78 15.30 3.07
CA LEU A 59 -12.21 16.41 2.20
C LEU A 59 -12.23 16.01 0.71
N HIS A 60 -11.36 15.07 0.32
CA HIS A 60 -11.24 14.55 -1.04
C HIS A 60 -11.98 13.23 -1.26
N GLY A 61 -12.78 12.73 -0.30
CA GLY A 61 -13.42 11.41 -0.42
C GLY A 61 -12.39 10.28 -0.57
N GLY A 62 -11.27 10.42 0.12
CA GLY A 62 -10.07 9.59 0.05
C GLY A 62 -10.24 8.18 0.60
N PHE A 63 -11.05 8.02 1.65
CA PHE A 63 -11.34 6.72 2.25
C PHE A 63 -12.46 6.01 1.47
N THR A 64 -12.10 5.40 0.33
CA THR A 64 -13.02 4.57 -0.46
C THR A 64 -13.28 3.19 0.14
N GLU A 65 -12.32 2.68 0.89
CA GLU A 65 -12.39 1.39 1.59
C GLU A 65 -12.03 1.58 3.08
N LYS A 66 -11.92 0.47 3.82
CA LYS A 66 -11.54 0.47 5.23
C LYS A 66 -10.04 0.67 5.38
N TYR A 67 -9.60 1.90 5.61
CA TYR A 67 -8.20 2.19 5.92
C TYR A 67 -7.99 2.47 7.42
N GLN A 68 -6.84 2.06 7.95
CA GLN A 68 -6.41 2.34 9.32
C GLN A 68 -5.04 3.01 9.34
N LEU A 69 -4.80 3.90 10.30
CA LEU A 69 -3.48 4.53 10.47
C LEU A 69 -2.45 3.47 10.85
N TYR A 70 -1.37 3.37 10.07
CA TYR A 70 -0.32 2.36 10.24
C TYR A 70 1.07 2.95 10.47
N GLY A 71 1.28 4.21 10.13
CA GLY A 71 2.53 4.91 10.40
C GLY A 71 2.35 6.41 10.31
N TYR A 72 3.10 7.13 11.13
CA TYR A 72 3.23 8.58 11.03
C TYR A 72 4.55 9.01 11.69
N GLY A 73 5.05 10.17 11.31
CA GLY A 73 6.26 10.72 11.89
C GLY A 73 6.84 11.84 11.05
N SER A 74 8.03 12.30 11.43
CA SER A 74 8.84 13.23 10.65
C SER A 74 10.08 12.54 10.12
N ASP A 75 10.45 12.82 8.87
CA ASP A 75 11.77 12.48 8.36
C ASP A 75 12.76 13.56 8.78
N ARG A 76 13.33 13.38 9.97
CA ARG A 76 14.33 14.31 10.55
C ARG A 76 15.72 14.21 9.90
N THR A 77 15.87 13.43 8.84
CA THR A 77 17.16 13.29 8.13
C THR A 77 17.34 14.29 7.00
N ASN A 78 16.27 14.98 6.58
CA ASN A 78 16.30 16.06 5.62
C ASN A 78 16.16 17.43 6.31
N VAL A 79 16.73 18.48 5.70
CA VAL A 79 16.72 19.87 6.21
C VAL A 79 15.31 20.47 6.22
N GLU A 80 14.40 19.85 5.47
CA GLU A 80 12.97 20.12 5.44
C GLU A 80 12.33 18.94 6.19
N GLU A 81 11.96 19.14 7.46
CA GLU A 81 11.37 18.09 8.32
C GLU A 81 9.95 17.76 7.85
N ASP A 82 9.85 17.06 6.72
CA ASP A 82 8.57 16.59 6.19
C ASP A 82 7.95 15.57 7.13
N GLU A 83 6.64 15.68 7.27
CA GLU A 83 5.86 14.81 8.12
C GLU A 83 4.96 13.95 7.26
N TYR A 84 4.78 12.71 7.66
CA TYR A 84 3.94 11.78 6.92
C TYR A 84 2.91 11.13 7.83
N ALA A 85 1.80 10.74 7.20
CA ALA A 85 0.85 9.78 7.73
C ALA A 85 0.54 8.76 6.63
N ARG A 86 0.57 7.47 7.01
CA ARG A 86 0.29 6.33 6.15
C ARG A 86 -0.90 5.57 6.70
N PHE A 87 -1.92 5.41 5.88
CA PHE A 87 -3.08 4.58 6.16
C PHE A 87 -3.02 3.33 5.29
N ARG A 88 -3.31 2.18 5.88
CA ARG A 88 -3.26 0.87 5.22
C ARG A 88 -4.66 0.30 5.09
N LEU A 89 -4.94 -0.33 3.95
CA LEU A 89 -6.18 -1.05 3.68
C LEU A 89 -6.30 -2.24 4.64
N VAL A 90 -7.48 -2.43 5.21
CA VAL A 90 -7.83 -3.53 6.10
C VAL A 90 -9.11 -4.18 5.61
N GLU A 91 -8.99 -5.38 5.07
CA GLU A 91 -10.14 -6.16 4.61
C GLU A 91 -10.45 -7.26 5.64
N ASP A 92 -11.72 -7.39 6.02
CA ASP A 92 -12.18 -8.35 7.05
C ASP A 92 -11.36 -8.39 8.36
N GLY A 93 -10.77 -7.25 8.73
CA GLY A 93 -9.98 -7.10 9.95
C GLY A 93 -8.51 -7.50 9.80
N VAL A 94 -8.10 -7.94 8.61
CA VAL A 94 -6.72 -8.31 8.27
C VAL A 94 -6.10 -7.21 7.40
N PRO A 95 -4.89 -6.72 7.73
CA PRO A 95 -4.23 -5.69 6.94
C PRO A 95 -3.68 -6.24 5.63
N VAL A 96 -3.75 -5.45 4.57
CA VAL A 96 -3.00 -5.70 3.33
C VAL A 96 -1.54 -5.38 3.61
N LEU A 97 -0.66 -6.40 3.66
CA LEU A 97 0.73 -6.27 4.09
C LEU A 97 1.76 -6.18 2.97
N ASP A 98 1.35 -6.45 1.73
CA ASP A 98 2.24 -6.40 0.59
C ASP A 98 2.97 -5.04 0.46
N SER A 99 4.08 -5.10 -0.27
CA SER A 99 4.91 -3.94 -0.55
C SER A 99 4.36 -3.10 -1.72
N SER A 100 3.22 -3.48 -2.30
CA SER A 100 2.59 -2.72 -3.38
C SER A 100 2.02 -1.41 -2.83
N ASN A 101 1.94 -0.37 -3.67
CA ASN A 101 1.28 0.87 -3.26
C ASN A 101 -0.25 0.73 -3.21
N ASP A 102 -0.81 -0.39 -3.65
CA ASP A 102 -2.25 -0.65 -3.75
C ASP A 102 -2.93 -0.71 -2.38
N GLY A 103 -2.18 -1.08 -1.34
CA GLY A 103 -2.69 -1.16 0.02
C GLY A 103 -2.65 0.15 0.80
N TYR A 104 -2.19 1.28 0.25
CA TYR A 104 -1.84 2.47 1.05
C TYR A 104 -2.40 3.79 0.57
N ILE A 105 -2.84 4.60 1.52
CA ILE A 105 -2.95 6.05 1.36
C ILE A 105 -1.76 6.69 2.06
N ASN A 106 -0.94 7.46 1.35
CA ASN A 106 0.12 8.27 1.96
C ASN A 106 -0.23 9.75 1.85
N VAL A 107 0.01 10.47 2.93
CA VAL A 107 -0.08 11.93 2.98
C VAL A 107 1.24 12.43 3.54
N THR A 108 1.89 13.34 2.81
CA THR A 108 3.06 14.07 3.27
C THR A 108 2.71 15.55 3.39
N ARG A 109 3.06 16.12 4.53
CA ARG A 109 3.00 17.55 4.82
C ARG A 109 4.41 18.07 4.85
N SER A 110 4.69 19.06 4.01
CA SER A 110 5.97 19.75 4.10
C SER A 110 6.06 20.52 5.43
N TYR A 111 7.27 20.81 5.89
CA TYR A 111 7.59 21.55 7.13
C TYR A 111 6.81 22.87 7.34
N ASN A 112 6.14 23.35 6.30
CA ASN A 112 5.43 24.61 6.23
C ASN A 112 3.89 24.44 6.10
N GLU A 113 3.38 23.29 6.57
CA GLU A 113 1.96 22.92 6.71
C GLU A 113 1.13 22.76 5.43
N VAL A 114 1.77 22.74 4.25
CA VAL A 114 1.08 22.37 3.02
C VAL A 114 1.17 20.86 2.83
N ILE A 115 0.06 20.22 2.46
CA ILE A 115 0.11 18.83 1.99
C ILE A 115 0.83 18.83 0.65
N SER A 116 2.10 18.41 0.67
CA SER A 116 3.01 18.42 -0.46
C SER A 116 2.86 17.18 -1.32
N ASN A 117 2.47 16.05 -0.73
CA ASN A 117 2.22 14.81 -1.46
C ASN A 117 0.99 14.07 -0.92
N TYR A 118 0.22 13.49 -1.84
CA TYR A 118 -0.90 12.63 -1.52
C TYR A 118 -1.01 11.51 -2.56
N THR A 119 -0.93 10.27 -2.11
CA THR A 119 -1.12 9.09 -2.97
C THR A 119 -2.21 8.20 -2.44
N ARG A 120 -2.98 7.59 -3.35
CA ARG A 120 -4.02 6.63 -2.99
C ARG A 120 -4.38 5.70 -4.15
N PRO A 121 -4.91 4.52 -3.86
CA PRO A 121 -5.65 3.73 -4.83
C PRO A 121 -7.01 4.39 -5.13
N LEU A 122 -7.49 4.16 -6.34
CA LEU A 122 -8.77 4.64 -6.86
C LEU A 122 -9.79 3.50 -7.06
N TYR A 123 -9.37 2.25 -6.95
CA TYR A 123 -10.29 1.13 -7.03
C TYR A 123 -11.26 1.10 -5.85
N THR A 124 -12.41 0.47 -6.07
CA THR A 124 -13.38 0.14 -5.04
C THR A 124 -13.68 -1.34 -5.13
N LEU A 125 -13.81 -2.00 -3.99
CA LEU A 125 -14.05 -3.43 -3.92
C LEU A 125 -15.54 -3.69 -4.13
N GLY A 126 -15.88 -4.25 -5.29
CA GLY A 126 -17.18 -4.83 -5.50
C GLY A 126 -17.38 -6.01 -4.54
N ARG A 127 -18.44 -5.98 -3.72
CA ARG A 127 -18.79 -7.07 -2.80
C ARG A 127 -19.41 -8.24 -3.58
N PHE A 128 -18.67 -8.82 -4.50
CA PHE A 128 -19.02 -10.08 -5.14
C PHE A 128 -18.29 -11.19 -4.39
N GLN A 129 -19.01 -11.90 -3.51
CA GLN A 129 -18.51 -13.18 -3.01
C GLN A 129 -18.49 -14.14 -4.19
N SER A 130 -17.31 -14.31 -4.77
CA SER A 130 -17.08 -15.35 -5.75
C SER A 130 -17.32 -16.71 -5.10
N GLU A 131 -18.04 -17.61 -5.76
CA GLU A 131 -18.09 -19.03 -5.38
C GLU A 131 -16.69 -19.69 -5.42
N LEU A 132 -15.69 -19.00 -5.99
CA LEU A 132 -14.29 -19.38 -6.05
C LEU A 132 -13.46 -18.89 -4.85
N ALA A 133 -14.08 -18.27 -3.83
CA ALA A 133 -13.37 -17.97 -2.58
C ALA A 133 -12.91 -19.28 -1.94
N SER A 134 -11.68 -19.70 -2.23
CA SER A 134 -11.06 -20.86 -1.63
C SER A 134 -10.75 -20.55 -0.18
N SER A 135 -11.23 -21.39 0.73
CA SER A 135 -10.74 -21.38 2.10
C SER A 135 -9.34 -21.94 2.08
N GLU A 136 -8.34 -21.06 2.21
CA GLU A 136 -6.95 -21.46 2.40
C GLU A 136 -6.67 -21.71 3.88
N GLN A 137 -5.87 -22.74 4.19
CA GLN A 137 -5.38 -23.00 5.53
C GLN A 137 -3.92 -22.57 5.63
N LEU A 138 -3.66 -21.52 6.41
CA LEU A 138 -2.31 -21.09 6.68
C LEU A 138 -1.58 -22.06 7.63
N PRO A 139 -0.25 -22.18 7.48
CA PRO A 139 0.59 -22.87 8.46
C PRO A 139 0.32 -22.42 9.89
N HIS A 140 0.37 -23.37 10.82
CA HIS A 140 0.36 -23.07 12.24
C HIS A 140 1.61 -22.28 12.65
N GLY A 141 1.50 -21.50 13.72
CA GLY A 141 2.59 -20.64 14.20
C GLY A 141 3.89 -21.37 14.53
N GLU A 142 3.85 -22.67 14.86
CA GLU A 142 5.04 -23.50 15.05
C GLU A 142 5.87 -23.59 13.77
N ARG A 143 5.21 -23.86 12.63
CA ARG A 143 5.87 -23.91 11.32
C ARG A 143 6.40 -22.54 10.89
N VAL A 144 5.68 -21.46 11.21
CA VAL A 144 6.13 -20.07 11.03
C VAL A 144 7.43 -19.82 11.79
N TRP A 145 7.50 -20.26 13.04
CA TRP A 145 8.69 -20.09 13.85
C TRP A 145 9.88 -20.89 13.32
N GLU A 146 9.63 -22.09 12.81
CA GLU A 146 10.65 -22.93 12.17
C GLU A 146 11.19 -22.32 10.88
N SER A 147 10.33 -21.76 10.02
CA SER A 147 10.75 -21.18 8.73
C SER A 147 11.59 -19.92 8.86
N ILE A 148 11.36 -19.11 9.91
CA ILE A 148 12.10 -17.86 10.15
C ILE A 148 13.60 -18.10 10.46
N GLY A 149 13.99 -19.29 10.93
CA GLY A 149 15.41 -19.64 11.06
C GLY A 149 16.24 -18.75 11.99
N GLU A 150 17.43 -18.33 11.53
CA GLU A 150 18.41 -17.54 12.30
C GLU A 150 18.14 -16.02 12.29
N ASP A 151 17.29 -15.52 11.38
CA ASP A 151 17.01 -14.08 11.21
C ASP A 151 16.08 -13.50 12.29
N ARG A 152 15.77 -14.29 13.33
CA ARG A 152 14.83 -13.94 14.41
C ARG A 152 15.21 -12.65 15.15
N GLU A 153 16.49 -12.35 15.27
CA GLU A 153 16.96 -11.20 16.05
C GLU A 153 16.63 -9.86 15.38
N GLU A 154 16.44 -9.85 14.05
CA GLU A 154 16.14 -8.65 13.28
C GLU A 154 14.62 -8.46 13.06
N ILE A 155 13.82 -9.50 13.34
CA ILE A 155 12.37 -9.48 13.18
C ILE A 155 11.71 -8.78 14.36
N THR A 156 10.93 -7.76 14.04
CA THR A 156 10.25 -6.93 15.05
C THR A 156 8.77 -7.30 15.23
N ASP A 157 8.17 -8.00 14.27
CA ASP A 157 6.76 -8.42 14.31
C ASP A 157 6.51 -9.60 13.36
N VAL A 158 5.50 -10.42 13.66
CA VAL A 158 5.03 -11.53 12.82
C VAL A 158 3.51 -11.58 12.90
N ARG A 159 2.83 -11.59 11.75
CA ARG A 159 1.35 -11.66 11.70
C ARG A 159 0.83 -12.12 10.34
N VAL A 160 -0.44 -12.46 10.30
CA VAL A 160 -1.16 -12.67 9.03
C VAL A 160 -1.48 -11.32 8.39
N GLY A 161 -1.30 -11.26 7.08
CA GLY A 161 -1.70 -10.14 6.23
C GLY A 161 -2.22 -10.63 4.88
N TYR A 162 -2.73 -9.72 4.08
CA TYR A 162 -3.12 -10.00 2.70
C TYR A 162 -2.08 -9.50 1.70
N THR A 163 -1.85 -10.29 0.66
CA THR A 163 -1.24 -9.86 -0.61
C THR A 163 -2.34 -9.52 -1.59
N ILE A 164 -2.23 -8.39 -2.30
CA ILE A 164 -3.18 -8.04 -3.35
C ILE A 164 -2.71 -8.64 -4.68
N HIS A 165 -3.60 -9.35 -5.35
CA HIS A 165 -3.41 -9.78 -6.72
C HIS A 165 -4.45 -9.11 -7.61
N ARG A 166 -3.99 -8.62 -8.76
CA ARG A 166 -4.84 -7.97 -9.74
C ARG A 166 -4.74 -8.68 -11.08
N GLU A 167 -5.89 -9.10 -11.58
CA GLU A 167 -6.00 -9.73 -12.88
C GLU A 167 -6.77 -8.81 -13.84
N GLN A 168 -6.09 -8.41 -14.91
CA GLN A 168 -6.71 -7.63 -15.98
C GLN A 168 -7.39 -8.60 -16.96
N GLY A 169 -8.73 -8.58 -16.96
CA GLY A 169 -9.57 -9.37 -17.88
C GLY A 169 -10.67 -8.51 -18.52
N ILE A 170 -11.81 -9.13 -18.87
CA ILE A 170 -13.02 -8.40 -19.30
C ILE A 170 -13.55 -7.51 -18.17
N THR A 171 -13.36 -7.95 -16.93
CA THR A 171 -13.56 -7.18 -15.70
C THR A 171 -12.28 -7.27 -14.88
N GLU A 172 -11.83 -6.15 -14.32
CA GLU A 172 -10.72 -6.16 -13.35
C GLU A 172 -11.15 -6.95 -12.11
N THR A 173 -10.32 -7.92 -11.72
CA THR A 173 -10.54 -8.72 -10.51
C THR A 173 -9.41 -8.45 -9.54
N ILE A 174 -9.78 -8.11 -8.31
CA ILE A 174 -8.86 -7.93 -7.19
C ILE A 174 -9.12 -9.07 -6.21
N SER A 175 -8.09 -9.86 -5.92
CA SER A 175 -8.13 -10.90 -4.90
C SER A 175 -7.14 -10.59 -3.78
N PHE A 176 -7.47 -11.11 -2.60
CA PHE A 176 -6.66 -10.98 -1.39
C PHE A 176 -6.22 -12.37 -0.98
N GLU A 177 -4.93 -12.65 -1.09
CA GLU A 177 -4.33 -13.93 -0.69
C GLU A 177 -3.78 -13.78 0.73
N PRO A 178 -4.29 -14.55 1.72
CA PRO A 178 -3.79 -14.47 3.08
C PRO A 178 -2.41 -15.12 3.16
N GLU A 179 -1.46 -14.48 3.81
CA GLU A 179 -0.10 -15.00 4.00
C GLU A 179 0.44 -14.64 5.38
N TRP A 180 1.46 -15.36 5.84
CA TRP A 180 2.25 -14.95 7.00
C TRP A 180 3.31 -13.94 6.59
N TYR A 181 3.44 -12.89 7.38
CA TYR A 181 4.40 -11.81 7.16
C TYR A 181 5.31 -11.61 8.37
N VAL A 182 6.57 -11.27 8.11
CA VAL A 182 7.52 -10.76 9.10
C VAL A 182 7.81 -9.29 8.86
N LEU A 183 8.02 -8.52 9.94
CA LEU A 183 8.48 -7.14 9.87
C LEU A 183 9.99 -7.10 10.11
N LEU A 184 10.76 -6.97 9.03
CA LEU A 184 12.21 -6.92 9.02
C LEU A 184 12.65 -5.55 8.53
N ASN A 185 13.50 -4.86 9.29
CA ASN A 185 14.01 -3.52 8.93
C ASN A 185 12.89 -2.53 8.52
N ASN A 186 11.76 -2.58 9.25
CA ASN A 186 10.56 -1.76 9.02
C ASN A 186 9.86 -2.01 7.66
N VAL A 187 10.12 -3.16 7.02
CA VAL A 187 9.47 -3.62 5.78
C VAL A 187 8.78 -4.95 6.06
N TRP A 188 7.52 -5.06 5.65
CA TRP A 188 6.78 -6.31 5.70
C TRP A 188 7.20 -7.21 4.54
N GLN A 189 7.52 -8.47 4.84
CA GLN A 189 7.92 -9.47 3.87
C GLN A 189 7.11 -10.76 4.09
N PRO A 190 6.54 -11.36 3.02
CA PRO A 190 5.87 -12.64 3.14
C PRO A 190 6.87 -13.75 3.48
N ILE A 191 6.41 -14.75 4.22
CA ILE A 191 7.21 -15.93 4.59
C ILE A 191 7.03 -16.99 3.51
N ASP A 192 8.13 -17.36 2.86
CA ASP A 192 8.16 -18.54 1.99
C ASP A 192 8.35 -19.81 2.85
N PHE A 193 7.38 -20.72 2.80
CA PHE A 193 7.43 -21.98 3.52
C PHE A 193 8.09 -23.11 2.74
N GLY A 194 8.50 -22.86 1.49
CA GLY A 194 8.90 -23.88 0.52
C GLY A 194 7.71 -24.76 0.09
N SER A 195 7.77 -25.31 -1.12
CA SER A 195 6.76 -26.26 -1.59
C SER A 195 6.80 -27.55 -0.76
N GLU A 196 5.67 -27.92 -0.13
CA GLU A 196 5.47 -29.22 0.56
C GLU A 196 5.35 -30.42 -0.41
N GLU A 197 5.72 -30.31 -1.68
CA GLU A 197 5.53 -31.40 -2.66
C GLU A 197 6.54 -32.55 -2.56
N ASP A 198 7.65 -32.41 -1.82
CA ASP A 198 8.70 -33.44 -1.79
C ASP A 198 8.57 -34.48 -0.65
N SER A 199 7.57 -34.39 0.24
CA SER A 199 7.46 -35.30 1.40
C SER A 199 6.54 -36.51 1.21
N TYR A 200 5.86 -36.67 0.08
CA TYR A 200 5.04 -37.85 -0.23
C TYR A 200 5.66 -38.74 -1.31
N GLY A 201 6.97 -38.98 -1.22
CA GLY A 201 7.62 -40.10 -1.89
C GLY A 201 7.29 -41.41 -1.18
N LEU A 202 6.37 -42.17 -1.75
CA LEU A 202 5.99 -43.52 -1.33
C LEU A 202 7.22 -44.45 -1.30
N GLU A 203 7.54 -45.02 -0.14
CA GLU A 203 8.26 -46.31 -0.02
C GLU A 203 7.26 -47.48 0.03
#